data_AF-A0A2Z2MHA3-F1
#
_entry.id   AF-A0A2Z2MHA3-F1
#
_cell.length_a   1.000
_cell.length_b   1.000
_cell.length_c   1.000
_cell.angle_alpha   90.00
_cell.angle_beta   90.00
_cell.angle_gamma   90.00
#
_symmetry.space_group_name_H-M   'P 1'
#
loop_
_entity.id
_entity.type
_entity.pdbx_description
1 polymer ?
#
loop_
_entity_poly.entity_id
_entity_poly.type
_entity_poly.pdbx_seq_one_letter_code
_entity_poly.pdbx_strand_id
1 'polypeptide(L)'
;MLTSEIIDTVEVIRDPYLRATTYAKIGERLARVKDAKFKLVFLKAIETAKEIEDPVKMFRALLSIGYSMKKANLRSAKKIYQRVMEDSRELPGPVRDDLMALAARYMLGLGEISEAVIYAMEIKNPELRDTVLLQIIRRNTSLIGTERVRVAYRIRKSKMALEHISTEPFRSKALIEIMKSYFLMGSYENGIATVSQIAQMEWAKYAFKEALFFLKEHGVIEKYVANLKSLARELVEKFGDDFKIELGVAFALAGEPVEAADLVRKLGGKEALTEVALKLLEIAPRYLPPFIRALNEIEATEVGKAILNRFLEKPSEGDWETVRAIWERSRSEELKVKIARYTLVKGDLDGAMRIADTITDEKLRSIVLADISHRLLKMGDVSRAIDVAMEVRDPKFSSILIAEILIGALDREIEAKVVVNGKAKNHA
;
A
#
# COMPACT_ATOMS: atom_id res chain seq x y z
N MET A 1 42.07 41.34 -15.14
CA MET A 1 41.43 42.56 -14.60
C MET A 1 40.05 42.23 -14.06
N LEU A 2 39.09 41.82 -14.91
CA LEU A 2 37.70 41.57 -14.54
C LEU A 2 37.50 40.64 -13.32
N THR A 3 38.25 39.55 -13.20
CA THR A 3 38.12 38.63 -12.03
C THR A 3 38.50 39.28 -10.70
N SER A 4 39.52 40.14 -10.68
CA SER A 4 39.92 40.87 -9.46
C SER A 4 38.86 41.91 -9.11
N GLU A 5 38.38 42.67 -10.09
CA GLU A 5 37.30 43.66 -9.89
C GLU A 5 36.02 43.02 -9.35
N ILE A 6 35.63 41.85 -9.87
CA ILE A 6 34.47 41.11 -9.35
C ILE A 6 34.69 40.69 -7.90
N ILE A 7 35.88 40.21 -7.54
CA ILE A 7 36.20 39.83 -6.14
C ILE A 7 36.12 41.06 -5.24
N ASP A 8 36.69 42.19 -5.65
CA ASP A 8 36.72 43.40 -4.83
C ASP A 8 35.33 44.04 -4.69
N THR A 9 34.47 43.93 -5.70
CA THR A 9 33.08 44.42 -5.66
C THR A 9 32.23 43.72 -4.59
N VAL A 10 32.59 42.49 -4.19
CA VAL A 10 31.88 41.77 -3.11
C VAL A 10 31.98 42.52 -1.77
N GLU A 11 33.02 43.33 -1.54
CA GLU A 11 33.20 44.12 -0.31
C GLU A 11 32.07 45.12 -0.08
N VAL A 12 31.40 45.56 -1.15
CA VAL A 12 30.25 46.50 -1.11
C VAL A 12 29.01 45.87 -0.48
N ILE A 13 28.91 44.52 -0.44
CA ILE A 13 27.78 43.83 0.19
C ILE A 13 27.81 44.09 1.70
N ARG A 14 26.79 44.81 2.19
CA ARG A 14 26.70 45.23 3.59
C ARG A 14 26.43 44.08 4.56
N ASP A 15 25.60 43.11 4.16
CA ASP A 15 25.30 41.95 5.00
C ASP A 15 26.51 40.99 4.99
N PRO A 16 27.20 40.81 6.13
CA PRO A 16 28.41 39.97 6.19
C PRO A 16 28.13 38.49 5.87
N TYR A 17 26.91 37.99 6.13
CA TYR A 17 26.51 36.63 5.75
C TYR A 17 26.42 36.48 4.23
N LEU A 18 25.73 37.41 3.56
CA LEU A 18 25.64 37.40 2.09
C LEU A 18 27.01 37.62 1.46
N ARG A 19 27.84 38.49 2.05
CA ARG A 19 29.20 38.74 1.59
C ARG A 19 30.07 37.49 1.67
N ALA A 20 30.13 36.84 2.82
CA ALA A 20 30.92 35.62 3.03
C ALA A 20 30.49 34.47 2.09
N THR A 21 29.18 34.24 1.97
CA THR A 21 28.65 33.18 1.09
C THR A 21 28.81 33.50 -0.40
N THR A 22 28.82 34.77 -0.79
CA THR A 22 29.12 35.21 -2.15
C THR A 22 30.58 34.94 -2.51
N TYR A 23 31.52 35.28 -1.62
CA TYR A 23 32.93 34.90 -1.78
C TYR A 23 33.08 33.39 -1.94
N ALA A 24 32.42 32.57 -1.12
CA ALA A 24 32.49 31.12 -1.24
C ALA A 24 32.04 30.59 -2.61
N LYS A 25 30.93 31.12 -3.15
CA LYS A 25 30.42 30.74 -4.47
C LYS A 25 31.35 31.18 -5.61
N ILE A 26 31.98 32.34 -5.49
CA ILE A 26 33.00 32.80 -6.45
C ILE A 26 34.22 31.87 -6.38
N GLY A 27 34.70 31.57 -5.16
CA GLY A 27 35.79 30.62 -4.94
C GLY A 27 35.51 29.25 -5.57
N GLU A 28 34.28 28.73 -5.43
CA GLU A 28 33.87 27.49 -6.10
C GLU A 28 33.97 27.59 -7.63
N ARG A 29 33.47 28.68 -8.22
CA ARG A 29 33.51 28.89 -9.69
C ARG A 29 34.94 29.03 -10.20
N LEU A 30 35.78 29.78 -9.49
CA LEU A 30 37.20 29.94 -9.81
C LEU A 30 37.96 28.61 -9.74
N ALA A 31 37.66 27.77 -8.75
CA ALA A 31 38.25 26.44 -8.63
C ALA A 31 37.93 25.56 -9.84
N ARG A 32 36.70 25.63 -10.37
CA ARG A 32 36.28 24.86 -11.56
C ARG A 32 37.07 25.23 -12.81
N VAL A 33 37.42 26.52 -12.96
CA VAL A 33 38.27 27.01 -14.06
C VAL A 33 39.76 27.00 -13.73
N LYS A 34 40.15 26.39 -12.60
CA LYS A 34 41.54 26.28 -12.12
C LYS A 34 42.26 27.62 -11.98
N ASP A 35 41.53 28.70 -11.72
CA ASP A 35 42.13 30.02 -11.44
C ASP A 35 42.85 29.98 -10.09
N ALA A 36 44.12 30.41 -10.05
CA ALA A 36 44.98 30.34 -8.87
C ALA A 36 44.42 31.10 -7.64
N LYS A 37 43.55 32.09 -7.85
CA LYS A 37 43.00 32.95 -6.80
C LYS A 37 41.92 32.28 -5.96
N PHE A 38 41.37 31.14 -6.37
CA PHE A 38 40.23 30.53 -5.69
C PHE A 38 40.47 30.29 -4.18
N LYS A 39 41.70 29.89 -3.79
CA LYS A 39 42.07 29.68 -2.39
C LYS A 39 42.05 30.98 -1.59
N LEU A 40 42.55 32.07 -2.17
CA LEU A 40 42.53 33.41 -1.56
C LEU A 40 41.09 33.87 -1.34
N VAL A 41 40.21 33.65 -2.32
CA VAL A 41 38.78 34.00 -2.20
C VAL A 41 38.10 33.20 -1.09
N PHE A 42 38.45 31.93 -0.89
CA PHE A 42 37.95 31.16 0.25
C PHE A 42 38.49 31.65 1.60
N LEU A 43 39.72 32.16 1.66
CA LEU A 43 40.24 32.80 2.88
C LEU A 43 39.43 34.05 3.21
N LYS A 44 39.21 34.94 2.23
CA LYS A 44 38.31 36.10 2.38
C LYS A 44 36.93 35.68 2.88
N ALA A 45 36.35 34.62 2.33
CA ALA A 45 35.05 34.10 2.77
C ALA A 45 35.03 33.70 4.26
N ILE A 46 36.08 33.01 4.73
CA ILE A 46 36.22 32.58 6.13
C ILE A 46 36.44 33.78 7.06
N GLU A 47 37.27 34.74 6.65
CA GLU A 47 37.52 35.96 7.41
C GLU A 47 36.24 36.78 7.56
N THR A 48 35.52 37.03 6.46
CA THR A 48 34.23 37.73 6.51
C THR A 48 33.21 36.98 7.37
N ALA A 49 33.19 35.65 7.35
CA ALA A 49 32.27 34.90 8.21
C ALA A 49 32.54 35.13 9.70
N LYS A 50 33.81 35.33 10.11
CA LYS A 50 34.18 35.61 11.50
C LYS A 50 33.78 37.01 11.98
N GLU A 51 33.47 37.92 11.07
CA GLU A 51 32.96 39.27 11.40
C GLU A 51 31.47 39.25 11.78
N ILE A 52 30.78 38.12 11.55
CA ILE A 52 29.35 37.98 11.87
C ILE A 52 29.19 37.85 13.39
N GLU A 53 28.62 38.86 14.04
CA GLU A 53 28.41 38.90 15.49
C GLU A 53 27.47 37.80 15.99
N ASP A 54 26.42 37.48 15.24
CA ASP A 54 25.47 36.41 15.58
C ASP A 54 26.13 35.04 15.37
N PRO A 55 26.40 34.25 16.43
CA PRO A 55 27.16 33.01 16.33
C PRO A 55 26.44 31.95 15.48
N VAL A 56 25.10 31.95 15.45
CA VAL A 56 24.32 31.00 14.67
C VAL A 56 24.45 31.30 13.18
N LYS A 57 24.34 32.58 12.79
CA LYS A 57 24.55 33.04 11.42
C LYS A 57 26.00 32.81 10.98
N MET A 58 26.97 33.06 11.86
CA MET A 58 28.38 32.75 11.62
C MET A 58 28.57 31.26 11.29
N PHE A 59 28.06 30.36 12.14
CA PHE A 59 28.19 28.91 11.89
C PHE A 59 27.48 28.47 10.61
N ARG A 60 26.30 29.01 10.30
CA ARG A 60 25.61 28.73 9.02
C ARG A 60 26.44 29.18 7.81
N ALA A 61 27.08 30.35 7.89
CA ALA A 61 27.97 30.85 6.85
C ALA A 61 29.19 29.93 6.69
N LEU A 62 29.83 29.55 7.79
CA LEU A 62 30.98 28.63 7.79
C LEU A 62 30.62 27.26 7.19
N LEU A 63 29.46 26.68 7.52
CA LEU A 63 28.98 25.44 6.90
C LEU A 63 28.76 25.61 5.39
N SER A 64 28.20 26.74 4.95
CA SER A 64 28.00 27.03 3.51
C SER A 64 29.32 27.22 2.75
N ILE A 65 30.30 27.89 3.40
CA ILE A 65 31.66 28.03 2.89
C ILE A 65 32.32 26.66 2.76
N GLY A 66 32.26 25.84 3.83
CA GLY A 66 32.79 24.49 3.84
C GLY A 66 32.21 23.62 2.72
N TYR A 67 30.89 23.73 2.46
CA TYR A 67 30.23 23.04 1.35
C TYR A 67 30.83 23.43 -0.01
N SER A 68 30.98 24.73 -0.25
CA SER A 68 31.56 25.28 -1.49
C SER A 68 33.03 24.89 -1.65
N MET A 69 33.80 24.91 -0.55
CA MET A 69 35.19 24.46 -0.51
C MET A 69 35.32 22.97 -0.84
N LYS A 70 34.42 22.12 -0.34
CA LYS A 70 34.43 20.70 -0.64
C LYS A 70 34.11 20.43 -2.11
N LYS A 71 33.18 21.17 -2.72
CA LYS A 71 32.95 21.15 -4.18
C LYS A 71 34.18 21.58 -4.98
N ALA A 72 35.00 22.46 -4.42
CA ALA A 72 36.30 22.86 -4.97
C ALA A 72 37.45 21.87 -4.62
N ASN A 73 37.15 20.67 -4.09
CA ASN A 73 38.11 19.65 -3.68
C ASN A 73 39.12 20.08 -2.61
N LEU A 74 38.78 21.09 -1.80
CA LEU A 74 39.64 21.54 -0.70
C LEU A 74 39.45 20.67 0.55
N ARG A 75 40.49 19.94 0.94
CA ARG A 75 40.50 19.09 2.14
C ARG A 75 40.31 19.88 3.44
N SER A 76 40.70 21.17 3.45
CA SER A 76 40.52 22.07 4.59
C SER A 76 39.06 22.31 4.97
N ALA A 77 38.10 22.04 4.08
CA ALA A 77 36.67 22.11 4.38
C ALA A 77 36.30 21.25 5.61
N LYS A 78 36.93 20.08 5.78
CA LYS A 78 36.64 19.18 6.93
C LYS A 78 36.90 19.88 8.27
N LYS A 79 37.97 20.66 8.36
CA LYS A 79 38.32 21.39 9.59
C LYS A 79 37.27 22.44 9.95
N ILE A 80 36.62 23.05 8.95
CA ILE A 80 35.54 24.03 9.18
C ILE A 80 34.35 23.35 9.83
N TYR A 81 33.90 22.22 9.29
CA TYR A 81 32.77 21.50 9.87
C TYR A 81 33.06 20.95 11.28
N GLN A 82 34.27 20.41 11.50
CA GLN A 82 34.69 19.95 12.83
C GLN A 82 34.66 21.10 13.85
N ARG A 83 35.22 22.25 13.46
CA ARG A 83 35.19 23.45 14.31
C ARG A 83 33.77 23.93 14.59
N VAL A 84 32.89 23.97 13.58
CA VAL A 84 31.48 24.32 13.82
C VAL A 84 30.82 23.34 14.79
N MET A 85 31.08 22.04 14.66
CA MET A 85 30.54 21.01 15.55
C MET A 85 31.04 21.15 17.00
N GLU A 86 32.30 21.52 17.19
CA GLU A 86 32.93 21.76 18.49
C GLU A 86 32.46 23.08 19.12
N ASP A 87 32.63 24.19 18.42
CA ASP A 87 32.34 25.54 18.91
C ASP A 87 30.83 25.76 19.14
N SER A 88 29.95 25.04 18.41
CA SER A 88 28.50 25.14 18.62
C SER A 88 27.98 24.43 19.88
N ARG A 89 28.82 23.74 20.64
CA ARG A 89 28.41 23.05 21.89
C ARG A 89 27.86 24.00 22.95
N GLU A 90 28.26 25.26 22.92
CA GLU A 90 27.80 26.31 23.84
C GLU A 90 26.41 26.87 23.47
N LEU A 91 25.90 26.56 22.27
CA LEU A 91 24.59 27.02 21.82
C LEU A 91 23.44 26.24 22.47
N PRO A 92 22.24 26.87 22.57
CA PRO A 92 21.02 26.17 22.98
C PRO A 92 20.78 24.91 22.14
N GLY A 93 20.33 23.83 22.79
CA GLY A 93 20.14 22.51 22.18
C GLY A 93 19.38 22.54 20.84
N PRO A 94 18.17 23.13 20.76
CA PRO A 94 17.40 23.18 19.51
C PRO A 94 18.13 23.89 18.37
N VAL A 95 18.87 24.96 18.69
CA VAL A 95 19.65 25.73 17.69
C VAL A 95 20.85 24.94 17.20
N ARG A 96 21.54 24.25 18.10
CA ARG A 96 22.65 23.35 17.75
C ARG A 96 22.16 22.19 16.88
N ASP A 97 21.02 21.60 17.22
CA ASP A 97 20.41 20.52 16.46
C ASP A 97 20.10 20.94 15.01
N ASP A 98 19.59 22.16 14.80
CA ASP A 98 19.38 22.72 13.46
C ASP A 98 20.69 22.89 12.66
N LEU A 99 21.77 23.30 13.32
CA LEU A 99 23.09 23.42 12.71
C LEU A 99 23.65 22.04 12.30
N MET A 100 23.50 21.04 13.17
CA MET A 100 23.94 19.68 12.88
C MET A 100 23.11 19.04 11.76
N ALA A 101 21.80 19.29 11.73
CA ALA A 101 20.93 18.89 10.62
C ALA A 101 21.34 19.56 9.30
N LEU A 102 21.70 20.85 9.33
CA LEU A 102 22.21 21.56 8.15
C LEU A 102 23.55 20.98 7.67
N ALA A 103 24.47 20.71 8.59
CA ALA A 103 25.75 20.08 8.30
C ALA A 103 25.58 18.71 7.64
N ALA A 104 24.69 17.87 8.20
CA ALA A 104 24.34 16.57 7.66
C ALA A 104 23.77 16.68 6.23
N ARG A 105 22.84 17.62 5.98
CA ARG A 105 22.28 17.85 4.63
C ARG A 105 23.34 18.29 3.63
N TYR A 106 24.28 19.14 4.02
CA TYR A 106 25.39 19.54 3.15
C TYR A 106 26.30 18.36 2.82
N MET A 107 26.69 17.54 3.80
CA MET A 107 27.47 16.32 3.56
C MET A 107 26.74 15.33 2.65
N LEU A 108 25.44 15.17 2.86
CA LEU A 108 24.60 14.33 2.00
C LEU A 108 24.59 14.84 0.55
N GLY A 109 24.46 16.15 0.35
CA GLY A 109 24.53 16.79 -0.96
C GLY A 109 25.90 16.68 -1.64
N LEU A 110 26.96 16.42 -0.88
CA LEU A 110 28.31 16.16 -1.37
C LEU A 110 28.58 14.66 -1.62
N GLY A 111 27.61 13.79 -1.31
CA GLY A 111 27.78 12.33 -1.38
C GLY A 111 28.60 11.73 -0.23
N GLU A 112 28.93 12.53 0.79
CA GLU A 112 29.74 12.13 1.95
C GLU A 112 28.85 11.48 3.02
N ILE A 113 28.32 10.28 2.73
CA ILE A 113 27.31 9.61 3.55
C ILE A 113 27.79 9.38 4.99
N SER A 114 29.05 8.98 5.19
CA SER A 114 29.57 8.71 6.54
C SER A 114 29.62 9.98 7.38
N GLU A 115 30.06 11.10 6.80
CA GLU A 115 30.10 12.39 7.49
C GLU A 115 28.69 12.90 7.78
N ALA A 116 27.74 12.70 6.85
CA ALA A 116 26.33 13.05 7.07
C ALA A 116 25.74 12.32 8.29
N VAL A 117 26.03 11.03 8.46
CA VAL A 117 25.59 10.25 9.63
C VAL A 117 26.24 10.78 10.91
N ILE A 118 27.54 11.11 10.89
CA ILE A 118 28.23 11.69 12.06
C ILE A 118 27.53 12.96 12.55
N TYR A 119 27.27 13.93 11.65
CA TYR A 119 26.57 15.15 12.05
C TYR A 119 25.13 14.89 12.47
N ALA A 120 24.42 13.92 11.86
CA ALA A 120 23.09 13.55 12.30
C ALA A 120 23.10 12.99 13.74
N MET A 121 24.10 12.20 14.11
CA MET A 121 24.24 11.64 15.47
C MET A 121 24.47 12.68 16.56
N GLU A 122 24.97 13.87 16.20
CA GLU A 122 25.15 14.99 17.13
C GLU A 122 23.83 15.68 17.51
N ILE A 123 22.73 15.38 16.80
CA ILE A 123 21.40 15.94 17.06
C ILE A 123 20.79 15.27 18.30
N LYS A 124 20.46 16.08 19.31
CA LYS A 124 19.88 15.60 20.58
C LYS A 124 18.39 15.31 20.46
N ASN A 125 17.63 16.15 19.75
CA ASN A 125 16.21 15.91 19.50
C ASN A 125 16.03 14.62 18.67
N PRO A 126 15.37 13.58 19.22
CA PRO A 126 15.30 12.27 18.57
C PRO A 126 14.48 12.30 17.28
N GLU A 127 13.40 13.08 17.22
CA GLU A 127 12.55 13.16 16.02
C GLU A 127 13.28 13.82 14.85
N LEU A 128 13.99 14.92 15.12
CA LEU A 128 14.80 15.60 14.10
C LEU A 128 15.99 14.72 13.67
N ARG A 129 16.67 14.07 14.61
CA ARG A 129 17.76 13.13 14.30
C ARG A 129 17.28 12.01 13.39
N ASP A 130 16.20 11.33 13.77
CA ASP A 130 15.66 10.19 13.05
C ASP A 130 15.11 10.61 11.68
N THR A 131 14.55 11.82 11.57
CA THR A 131 14.18 12.44 10.29
C THR A 131 15.38 12.62 9.37
N VAL A 132 16.49 13.18 9.87
CA VAL A 132 17.71 13.40 9.09
C VAL A 132 18.37 12.07 8.70
N LEU A 133 18.44 11.11 9.61
CA LEU A 133 18.97 9.77 9.31
C LEU A 133 18.14 9.04 8.24
N LEU A 134 16.80 9.13 8.32
CA LEU A 134 15.92 8.57 7.27
C LEU A 134 16.16 9.25 5.91
N GLN A 135 16.37 10.58 5.88
CA GLN A 135 16.72 11.29 4.63
C GLN A 135 18.05 10.80 4.05
N ILE A 136 19.05 10.57 4.90
CA ILE A 136 20.35 10.02 4.49
C ILE A 136 20.17 8.61 3.90
N ILE A 137 19.41 7.73 4.57
CA ILE A 137 19.13 6.38 4.08
C ILE A 137 18.46 6.44 2.71
N ARG A 138 17.36 7.19 2.57
CA ARG A 138 16.61 7.35 1.30
C ARG A 138 17.48 7.81 0.17
N ARG A 139 18.26 8.88 0.39
CA ARG A 139 19.14 9.41 -0.64
C ARG A 139 20.23 8.39 -1.00
N ASN A 140 20.80 7.72 -0.01
CA ASN A 140 21.85 6.73 -0.24
C ASN A 140 21.34 5.48 -0.97
N THR A 141 20.14 4.98 -0.65
CA THR A 141 19.53 3.83 -1.32
C THR A 141 19.01 4.17 -2.72
N SER A 142 18.51 5.39 -2.96
CA SER A 142 18.03 5.82 -4.28
C SER A 142 19.10 5.72 -5.38
N LEU A 143 20.38 5.82 -5.02
CA LEU A 143 21.51 5.75 -5.96
C LEU A 143 21.90 4.31 -6.33
N ILE A 144 21.32 3.28 -5.71
CA ILE A 144 21.62 1.87 -6.01
C ILE A 144 21.15 1.48 -7.41
N GLY A 145 20.01 2.01 -7.87
CA GLY A 145 19.50 1.74 -9.22
C GLY A 145 20.39 2.34 -10.32
N THR A 146 21.05 3.47 -10.06
CA THR A 146 21.86 4.21 -11.04
C THR A 146 23.37 3.93 -10.96
N GLU A 147 23.91 3.63 -9.77
CA GLU A 147 25.34 3.44 -9.54
C GLU A 147 25.66 2.04 -8.99
N ARG A 148 25.66 1.04 -9.88
CA ARG A 148 25.79 -0.38 -9.54
C ARG A 148 27.11 -0.79 -8.87
N VAL A 149 28.17 0.02 -8.98
CA VAL A 149 29.52 -0.32 -8.46
C VAL A 149 29.62 -0.21 -6.93
N ARG A 150 28.80 0.61 -6.26
CA ARG A 150 28.94 0.90 -4.82
C ARG A 150 27.83 0.32 -3.94
N VAL A 151 27.08 -0.63 -4.46
CA VAL A 151 25.83 -1.08 -3.86
C VAL A 151 26.00 -1.67 -2.45
N ALA A 152 26.94 -2.60 -2.26
CA ALA A 152 27.23 -3.19 -0.96
C ALA A 152 27.69 -2.13 0.07
N TYR A 153 28.51 -1.17 -0.37
CA TYR A 153 28.92 -0.04 0.46
C TYR A 153 27.72 0.81 0.89
N ARG A 154 26.80 1.09 -0.04
CA ARG A 154 25.59 1.89 0.23
C ARG A 154 24.70 1.21 1.26
N ILE A 155 24.39 -0.08 1.09
CA ILE A 155 23.58 -0.82 2.07
C ILE A 155 24.24 -0.83 3.45
N ARG A 156 25.55 -1.11 3.53
CA ARG A 156 26.26 -1.10 4.80
C ARG A 156 26.13 0.24 5.52
N LYS A 157 26.27 1.35 4.79
CA LYS A 157 26.14 2.69 5.36
C LYS A 157 24.70 3.05 5.74
N SER A 158 23.70 2.59 4.98
CA SER A 158 22.30 2.74 5.35
C SER A 158 21.94 1.95 6.60
N LYS A 159 22.48 0.73 6.77
CA LYS A 159 22.30 -0.06 8.01
C LYS A 159 22.95 0.60 9.22
N MET A 160 24.17 1.12 9.07
CA MET A 160 24.85 1.89 10.11
C MET A 160 24.02 3.12 10.53
N ALA A 161 23.38 3.82 9.59
CA ALA A 161 22.46 4.91 9.92
C ALA A 161 21.18 4.42 10.63
N LEU A 162 20.63 3.28 10.22
CA LEU A 162 19.44 2.65 10.82
C LEU A 162 19.67 2.26 12.30
N GLU A 163 20.88 1.84 12.67
CA GLU A 163 21.23 1.51 14.07
C GLU A 163 20.97 2.68 15.03
N HIS A 164 21.00 3.92 14.53
CA HIS A 164 20.76 5.13 15.32
C HIS A 164 19.33 5.69 15.22
N ILE A 165 18.44 5.06 14.45
CA ILE A 165 17.03 5.42 14.39
C ILE A 165 16.26 4.62 15.44
N SER A 166 15.80 5.29 16.48
CA SER A 166 15.17 4.64 17.64
C SER A 166 13.65 4.79 17.67
N THR A 167 13.10 5.79 16.99
CA THR A 167 11.68 6.14 17.08
C THR A 167 10.87 5.64 15.89
N GLU A 168 9.62 5.31 16.15
CA GLU A 168 8.64 5.02 15.12
C GLU A 168 7.89 6.30 14.73
N PRO A 169 7.48 6.46 13.45
CA PRO A 169 7.53 5.49 12.36
C PRO A 169 8.85 5.50 11.55
N PHE A 170 9.87 6.26 11.98
CA PHE A 170 11.10 6.46 11.22
C PHE A 170 11.88 5.17 11.03
N ARG A 171 11.95 4.33 12.07
CA ARG A 171 12.64 3.04 12.01
C ARG A 171 11.99 2.10 11.00
N SER A 172 10.67 1.95 11.05
CA SER A 172 9.93 1.14 10.07
C SER A 172 10.10 1.64 8.63
N LYS A 173 10.02 2.96 8.42
CA LYS A 173 10.26 3.58 7.10
C LYS A 173 11.69 3.31 6.60
N ALA A 174 12.70 3.41 7.45
CA ALA A 174 14.08 3.14 7.07
C ALA A 174 14.32 1.67 6.70
N LEU A 175 13.71 0.73 7.44
CA LEU A 175 13.73 -0.70 7.10
C LEU A 175 13.12 -0.97 5.73
N ILE A 176 12.01 -0.32 5.39
CA ILE A 176 11.38 -0.42 4.06
C ILE A 176 12.31 0.05 2.95
N GLU A 177 13.03 1.17 3.13
CA GLU A 177 14.00 1.65 2.13
C GLU A 177 15.15 0.64 1.92
N ILE A 178 15.59 -0.02 2.99
CA ILE A 178 16.61 -1.07 2.93
C ILE A 178 16.05 -2.33 2.26
N MET A 179 14.84 -2.75 2.58
CA MET A 179 14.13 -3.85 1.91
C MET A 179 14.07 -3.62 0.40
N LYS A 180 13.60 -2.45 -0.04
CA LYS A 180 13.53 -2.08 -1.46
C LYS A 180 14.90 -2.13 -2.12
N SER A 181 15.95 -1.67 -1.42
CA SER A 181 17.32 -1.74 -1.94
C SER A 181 17.83 -3.16 -2.15
N TYR A 182 17.46 -4.10 -1.27
CA TYR A 182 17.78 -5.51 -1.44
C TYR A 182 17.07 -6.13 -2.63
N PHE A 183 15.80 -5.77 -2.84
CA PHE A 183 15.03 -6.23 -3.99
C PHE A 183 15.60 -5.73 -5.32
N LEU A 184 16.01 -4.46 -5.41
CA LEU A 184 16.68 -3.92 -6.60
C LEU A 184 17.99 -4.65 -6.96
N MET A 185 18.58 -5.37 -6.01
CA MET A 185 19.79 -6.16 -6.22
C MET A 185 19.53 -7.63 -6.54
N GLY A 186 18.27 -8.06 -6.54
CA GLY A 186 17.90 -9.48 -6.58
C GLY A 186 18.21 -10.24 -5.28
N SER A 187 18.52 -9.54 -4.19
CA SER A 187 18.78 -10.15 -2.87
C SER A 187 17.47 -10.31 -2.10
N TYR A 188 16.54 -11.07 -2.68
CA TYR A 188 15.16 -11.16 -2.22
C TYR A 188 15.01 -11.70 -0.80
N GLU A 189 15.79 -12.70 -0.41
CA GLU A 189 15.75 -13.27 0.94
C GLU A 189 16.11 -12.24 2.01
N ASN A 190 17.15 -11.42 1.76
CA ASN A 190 17.54 -10.35 2.67
C ASN A 190 16.48 -9.24 2.74
N GLY A 191 15.82 -8.94 1.62
CA GLY A 191 14.70 -8.01 1.60
C GLY A 191 13.52 -8.51 2.44
N ILE A 192 13.10 -9.76 2.24
CA ILE A 192 12.04 -10.42 3.01
C ILE A 192 12.40 -10.44 4.51
N ALA A 193 13.63 -10.84 4.86
CA ALA A 193 14.10 -10.87 6.25
C ALA A 193 14.20 -9.48 6.90
N THR A 194 14.23 -8.40 6.11
CA THR A 194 14.20 -7.03 6.67
C THR A 194 12.80 -6.68 7.19
N VAL A 195 11.74 -7.26 6.62
CA VAL A 195 10.35 -6.98 7.02
C VAL A 195 10.06 -7.42 8.45
N SER A 196 10.63 -8.53 8.92
CA SER A 196 10.38 -9.03 10.28
C SER A 196 10.86 -8.09 11.39
N GLN A 197 11.84 -7.25 11.08
CA GLN A 197 12.39 -6.25 12.00
C GLN A 197 11.45 -5.06 12.23
N ILE A 198 10.42 -4.89 11.40
CA ILE A 198 9.46 -3.79 11.51
C ILE A 198 8.59 -4.00 12.75
N ALA A 199 8.58 -3.03 13.67
CA ALA A 199 7.90 -3.15 14.96
C ALA A 199 6.45 -2.66 14.94
N GLN A 200 6.08 -1.78 14.00
CA GLN A 200 4.71 -1.31 13.86
C GLN A 200 3.92 -2.14 12.86
N MET A 201 2.79 -2.68 13.31
CA MET A 201 1.90 -3.53 12.53
C MET A 201 1.55 -2.92 11.16
N GLU A 202 1.12 -1.67 11.11
CA GLU A 202 0.71 -1.01 9.86
C GLU A 202 1.85 -0.89 8.84
N TRP A 203 3.08 -0.62 9.29
CA TRP A 203 4.24 -0.60 8.41
C TRP A 203 4.68 -2.01 7.99
N ALA A 204 4.49 -3.02 8.84
CA ALA A 204 4.76 -4.40 8.50
C ALA A 204 3.78 -4.92 7.44
N LYS A 205 2.48 -4.58 7.55
CA LYS A 205 1.47 -4.84 6.50
C LYS A 205 1.91 -4.22 5.18
N TYR A 206 2.26 -2.93 5.20
CA TYR A 206 2.70 -2.21 4.01
C TYR A 206 3.96 -2.85 3.39
N ALA A 207 4.97 -3.14 4.19
CA ALA A 207 6.22 -3.74 3.72
C ALA A 207 6.02 -5.15 3.15
N PHE A 208 5.20 -5.98 3.82
CA PHE A 208 4.87 -7.32 3.35
C PHE A 208 4.15 -7.28 1.99
N LYS A 209 3.17 -6.39 1.85
CA LYS A 209 2.47 -6.15 0.59
C LYS A 209 3.45 -5.71 -0.50
N GLU A 210 4.27 -4.71 -0.23
CA GLU A 210 5.28 -4.21 -1.18
C GLU A 210 6.23 -5.33 -1.63
N ALA A 211 6.67 -6.19 -0.70
CA ALA A 211 7.52 -7.34 -1.01
C ALA A 211 6.83 -8.32 -1.96
N LEU A 212 5.59 -8.70 -1.68
CA LEU A 212 4.81 -9.57 -2.56
C LEU A 212 4.67 -8.98 -3.98
N PHE A 213 4.25 -7.72 -4.08
CA PHE A 213 4.05 -7.07 -5.38
C PHE A 213 5.36 -6.93 -6.15
N PHE A 214 6.46 -6.54 -5.49
CA PHE A 214 7.76 -6.44 -6.13
C PHE A 214 8.18 -7.80 -6.72
N LEU A 215 8.09 -8.88 -5.94
CA LEU A 215 8.49 -10.22 -6.38
C LEU A 215 7.62 -10.72 -7.54
N LYS A 216 6.32 -10.39 -7.52
CA LYS A 216 5.38 -10.70 -8.60
C LYS A 216 5.76 -9.95 -9.89
N GLU A 217 5.94 -8.64 -9.81
CA GLU A 217 6.26 -7.77 -10.95
C GLU A 217 7.57 -8.20 -11.65
N HIS A 218 8.50 -8.78 -10.89
CA HIS A 218 9.77 -9.28 -11.39
C HIS A 218 9.74 -10.77 -11.77
N GLY A 219 8.57 -11.44 -11.67
CA GLY A 219 8.39 -12.84 -12.07
C GLY A 219 9.17 -13.85 -11.22
N VAL A 220 9.47 -13.52 -9.96
CA VAL A 220 10.26 -14.37 -9.05
C VAL A 220 9.51 -14.84 -7.82
N ILE A 221 8.23 -14.45 -7.67
CA ILE A 221 7.42 -14.72 -6.47
C ILE A 221 7.38 -16.22 -6.11
N GLU A 222 7.16 -17.10 -7.09
CA GLU A 222 7.07 -18.56 -6.89
C GLU A 222 8.27 -19.13 -6.12
N LYS A 223 9.48 -18.66 -6.44
CA LYS A 223 10.72 -19.11 -5.77
C LYS A 223 10.77 -18.70 -4.29
N TYR A 224 10.09 -17.63 -3.91
CA TYR A 224 10.16 -17.03 -2.58
C TYR A 224 8.88 -17.17 -1.75
N VAL A 225 7.87 -17.90 -2.24
CA VAL A 225 6.62 -18.18 -1.50
C VAL A 225 6.91 -18.80 -0.13
N ALA A 226 7.86 -19.75 -0.04
CA ALA A 226 8.21 -20.39 1.22
C ALA A 226 8.77 -19.38 2.24
N ASN A 227 9.64 -18.47 1.80
CA ASN A 227 10.19 -17.40 2.65
C ASN A 227 9.08 -16.43 3.09
N LEU A 228 8.19 -16.04 2.18
CA LEU A 228 7.06 -15.15 2.47
C LEU A 228 6.08 -15.78 3.46
N LYS A 229 5.78 -17.07 3.34
CA LYS A 229 4.96 -17.80 4.32
C LYS A 229 5.63 -17.92 5.68
N SER A 230 6.96 -18.09 5.72
CA SER A 230 7.71 -18.07 6.98
C SER A 230 7.64 -16.71 7.66
N LEU A 231 7.86 -15.64 6.88
CA LEU A 231 7.71 -14.28 7.36
C LEU A 231 6.27 -14.01 7.84
N ALA A 232 5.26 -14.46 7.10
CA ALA A 232 3.86 -14.33 7.49
C ALA A 232 3.58 -14.95 8.86
N ARG A 233 4.11 -16.16 9.14
CA ARG A 233 3.97 -16.80 10.45
C ARG A 233 4.61 -15.99 11.57
N GLU A 234 5.85 -15.52 11.35
CA GLU A 234 6.56 -14.68 12.32
C GLU A 234 5.80 -13.38 12.60
N LEU A 235 5.24 -12.75 11.58
CA LEU A 235 4.48 -11.51 11.75
C LEU A 235 3.13 -11.74 12.44
N VAL A 236 2.47 -12.88 12.23
CA VAL A 236 1.24 -13.23 12.97
C VAL A 236 1.55 -13.55 14.42
N GLU A 237 2.64 -14.25 14.71
CA GLU A 237 3.11 -14.45 16.09
C GLU A 237 3.38 -13.11 16.79
N LYS A 238 3.91 -12.14 16.05
CA LYS A 238 4.24 -10.81 16.57
C LYS A 238 3.05 -9.87 16.73
N PHE A 239 2.11 -9.86 15.79
CA PHE A 239 1.02 -8.87 15.72
C PHE A 239 -0.38 -9.43 16.00
N GLY A 240 -0.49 -10.75 16.16
CA GLY A 240 -1.75 -11.42 16.45
C GLY A 240 -2.58 -11.73 15.21
N ASP A 241 -3.74 -12.31 15.49
CA ASP A 241 -4.61 -12.97 14.50
C ASP A 241 -5.20 -12.01 13.46
N ASP A 242 -5.50 -10.76 13.80
CA ASP A 242 -6.04 -9.79 12.82
C ASP A 242 -5.09 -9.56 11.64
N PHE A 243 -3.79 -9.79 11.85
CA PHE A 243 -2.78 -9.70 10.81
C PHE A 243 -2.91 -10.82 9.76
N LYS A 244 -3.47 -11.99 10.13
CA LYS A 244 -3.58 -13.15 9.22
C LYS A 244 -4.50 -12.87 8.03
N ILE A 245 -5.60 -12.13 8.25
CA ILE A 245 -6.55 -11.76 7.20
C ILE A 245 -5.87 -10.85 6.18
N GLU A 246 -5.11 -9.86 6.65
CA GLU A 246 -4.39 -8.91 5.81
C GLU A 246 -3.35 -9.60 4.93
N LEU A 247 -2.66 -10.61 5.48
CA LEU A 247 -1.69 -11.40 4.73
C LEU A 247 -2.35 -12.28 3.68
N GLY A 248 -3.46 -12.95 4.02
CA GLY A 248 -4.25 -13.73 3.07
C GLY A 248 -4.73 -12.87 1.90
N VAL A 249 -5.27 -11.69 2.20
CA VAL A 249 -5.65 -10.69 1.19
C VAL A 249 -4.43 -10.27 0.35
N ALA A 250 -3.28 -9.99 0.97
CA ALA A 250 -2.08 -9.58 0.25
C ALA A 250 -1.61 -10.63 -0.77
N PHE A 251 -1.58 -11.92 -0.39
CA PHE A 251 -1.26 -13.01 -1.32
C PHE A 251 -2.28 -13.10 -2.47
N ALA A 252 -3.58 -13.01 -2.16
CA ALA A 252 -4.62 -13.05 -3.19
C ALA A 252 -4.48 -11.89 -4.20
N LEU A 253 -4.23 -10.66 -3.72
CA LEU A 253 -3.98 -9.50 -4.57
C LEU A 253 -2.68 -9.62 -5.39
N ALA A 254 -1.68 -10.30 -4.83
CA ALA A 254 -0.45 -10.67 -5.53
C ALA A 254 -0.69 -11.76 -6.60
N GLY A 255 -1.91 -12.29 -6.74
CA GLY A 255 -2.23 -13.32 -7.73
C GLY A 255 -1.82 -14.73 -7.28
N GLU A 256 -1.65 -14.94 -5.98
CA GLU A 256 -1.29 -16.21 -5.36
C GLU A 256 -2.47 -16.77 -4.54
N PRO A 257 -3.62 -17.12 -5.17
CA PRO A 257 -4.83 -17.52 -4.45
C PRO A 257 -4.67 -18.84 -3.70
N VAL A 258 -3.87 -19.78 -4.24
CA VAL A 258 -3.56 -21.05 -3.58
C VAL A 258 -2.76 -20.82 -2.30
N GLU A 259 -1.77 -19.93 -2.37
CA GLU A 259 -0.92 -19.62 -1.24
C GLU A 259 -1.66 -18.79 -0.19
N ALA A 260 -2.55 -17.90 -0.62
CA ALA A 260 -3.48 -17.19 0.26
C ALA A 260 -4.36 -18.18 1.04
N ALA A 261 -5.04 -19.11 0.34
CA ALA A 261 -5.91 -20.09 0.98
C ALA A 261 -5.14 -21.03 1.91
N ASP A 262 -3.96 -21.51 1.51
CA ASP A 262 -3.12 -22.36 2.36
C ASP A 262 -2.63 -21.64 3.62
N LEU A 263 -2.18 -20.39 3.51
CA LEU A 263 -1.75 -19.59 4.64
C LEU A 263 -2.89 -19.40 5.65
N VAL A 264 -4.04 -18.93 5.17
CA VAL A 264 -5.20 -18.62 6.01
C VAL A 264 -5.73 -19.89 6.68
N ARG A 265 -5.78 -21.01 5.96
CA ARG A 265 -6.19 -22.31 6.52
C ARG A 265 -5.30 -22.73 7.69
N LYS A 266 -3.98 -22.58 7.55
CA LYS A 266 -3.01 -22.96 8.59
C LYS A 266 -3.05 -22.04 9.81
N LEU A 267 -3.46 -20.78 9.64
CA LEU A 267 -3.40 -19.76 10.68
C LEU A 267 -4.75 -19.43 11.32
N GLY A 268 -5.88 -19.70 10.66
CA GLY A 268 -7.17 -19.18 11.11
C GLY A 268 -8.39 -20.00 10.74
N GLY A 269 -8.23 -21.19 10.14
CA GLY A 269 -9.36 -22.07 9.85
C GLY A 269 -10.34 -21.52 8.81
N LYS A 270 -11.60 -21.97 8.88
CA LYS A 270 -12.62 -21.69 7.85
C LYS A 270 -13.21 -20.28 7.98
N GLU A 271 -13.37 -19.80 9.20
CA GLU A 271 -13.90 -18.47 9.51
C GLU A 271 -13.02 -17.38 8.87
N ALA A 272 -11.69 -17.53 9.00
CA ALA A 272 -10.74 -16.60 8.40
C ALA A 272 -10.77 -16.59 6.86
N LEU A 273 -11.08 -17.72 6.21
CA LEU A 273 -11.24 -17.77 4.74
C LEU A 273 -12.46 -16.95 4.30
N THR A 274 -13.55 -17.00 5.07
CA THR A 274 -14.75 -16.18 4.82
C THR A 274 -14.45 -14.70 4.99
N GLU A 275 -13.73 -14.30 6.04
CA GLU A 275 -13.33 -12.91 6.23
C GLU A 275 -12.43 -12.39 5.10
N VAL A 276 -11.46 -13.19 4.65
CA VAL A 276 -10.63 -12.84 3.48
C VAL A 276 -11.48 -12.68 2.23
N ALA A 277 -12.43 -13.59 1.98
CA ALA A 277 -13.32 -13.51 0.82
C ALA A 277 -14.21 -12.26 0.85
N LEU A 278 -14.81 -11.93 2.01
CA LEU A 278 -15.62 -10.72 2.18
C LEU A 278 -14.78 -9.46 1.99
N LYS A 279 -13.55 -9.44 2.52
CA LYS A 279 -12.64 -8.31 2.34
C LYS A 279 -12.22 -8.15 0.87
N LEU A 280 -11.95 -9.25 0.16
CA LEU A 280 -11.67 -9.23 -1.27
C LEU A 280 -12.87 -8.71 -2.07
N LEU A 281 -14.10 -9.09 -1.71
CA LEU A 281 -15.31 -8.55 -2.31
C LEU A 281 -15.38 -7.03 -2.17
N GLU A 282 -15.03 -6.50 -1.00
CA GLU A 282 -15.11 -5.05 -0.75
C GLU A 282 -14.01 -4.26 -1.48
N ILE A 283 -12.75 -4.72 -1.44
CA ILE A 283 -11.62 -3.90 -1.89
C ILE A 283 -11.12 -4.24 -3.30
N ALA A 284 -11.32 -5.48 -3.76
CA ALA A 284 -10.81 -5.94 -5.04
C ALA A 284 -11.55 -7.18 -5.59
N PRO A 285 -12.86 -7.05 -5.95
CA PRO A 285 -13.72 -8.17 -6.35
C PRO A 285 -13.11 -9.08 -7.42
N ARG A 286 -12.30 -8.54 -8.34
CA ARG A 286 -11.64 -9.31 -9.40
C ARG A 286 -10.75 -10.46 -8.92
N TYR A 287 -10.28 -10.43 -7.67
CA TYR A 287 -9.44 -11.50 -7.08
C TYR A 287 -10.25 -12.54 -6.30
N LEU A 288 -11.54 -12.29 -6.06
CA LEU A 288 -12.41 -13.21 -5.33
C LEU A 288 -12.64 -14.54 -6.08
N PRO A 289 -12.96 -14.57 -7.39
CA PRO A 289 -13.16 -15.84 -8.09
C PRO A 289 -11.92 -16.76 -8.09
N PRO A 290 -10.69 -16.28 -8.41
CA PRO A 290 -9.48 -17.09 -8.27
C PRO A 290 -9.26 -17.61 -6.85
N PHE A 291 -9.54 -16.79 -5.82
CA PHE A 291 -9.45 -17.20 -4.42
C PHE A 291 -10.43 -18.33 -4.09
N ILE A 292 -11.69 -18.21 -4.48
CA ILE A 292 -12.70 -19.27 -4.29
C ILE A 292 -12.28 -20.56 -4.99
N ARG A 293 -11.74 -20.48 -6.22
CA ARG A 293 -11.24 -21.66 -6.96
C ARG A 293 -10.12 -22.40 -6.24
N ALA A 294 -9.34 -21.72 -5.41
CA ALA A 294 -8.29 -22.34 -4.61
C ALA A 294 -8.80 -23.07 -3.35
N LEU A 295 -10.05 -22.84 -2.94
CA LEU A 295 -10.66 -23.47 -1.76
C LEU A 295 -11.09 -24.90 -2.06
N ASN A 296 -11.06 -25.79 -1.05
CA ASN A 296 -11.69 -27.12 -1.20
C ASN A 296 -13.23 -27.01 -1.18
N GLU A 297 -13.94 -28.12 -1.44
CA GLU A 297 -15.40 -28.13 -1.56
C GLU A 297 -16.12 -27.61 -0.31
N ILE A 298 -15.65 -28.00 0.89
CA ILE A 298 -16.26 -27.61 2.15
C ILE A 298 -16.02 -26.11 2.40
N GLU A 299 -14.79 -25.65 2.19
CA GLU A 299 -14.42 -24.23 2.33
C GLU A 299 -15.17 -23.34 1.33
N ALA A 300 -15.23 -23.75 0.06
CA ALA A 300 -15.96 -23.03 -0.98
C ALA A 300 -17.46 -22.98 -0.71
N THR A 301 -18.01 -24.01 -0.05
CA THR A 301 -19.42 -24.02 0.35
C THR A 301 -19.72 -22.97 1.42
N GLU A 302 -18.90 -22.89 2.47
CA GLU A 302 -19.07 -21.89 3.53
C GLU A 302 -18.83 -20.46 3.02
N VAL A 303 -17.72 -20.25 2.31
CA VAL A 303 -17.41 -18.95 1.70
C VAL A 303 -18.49 -18.55 0.71
N GLY A 304 -18.91 -19.48 -0.16
CA GLY A 304 -19.95 -19.26 -1.15
C GLY A 304 -21.29 -18.87 -0.52
N LYS A 305 -21.65 -19.47 0.62
CA LYS A 305 -22.85 -19.09 1.39
C LYS A 305 -22.79 -17.65 1.85
N ALA A 306 -21.68 -17.22 2.44
CA ALA A 306 -21.50 -15.85 2.92
C ALA A 306 -21.55 -14.83 1.77
N ILE A 307 -20.83 -15.10 0.67
CA ILE A 307 -20.79 -14.23 -0.52
C ILE A 307 -22.17 -14.14 -1.19
N LEU A 308 -22.89 -15.26 -1.36
CA LEU A 308 -24.22 -15.25 -1.98
C LEU A 308 -25.27 -14.56 -1.10
N ASN A 309 -25.17 -14.68 0.23
CA ASN A 309 -26.02 -13.88 1.13
C ASN A 309 -25.79 -12.38 0.88
N ARG A 310 -24.53 -11.95 0.78
CA ARG A 310 -24.18 -10.57 0.48
C ARG A 310 -24.74 -10.12 -0.88
N PHE A 311 -24.66 -10.97 -1.90
CA PHE A 311 -25.21 -10.68 -3.22
C PHE A 311 -26.74 -10.61 -3.22
N LEU A 312 -27.44 -11.41 -2.41
CA LEU A 312 -28.89 -11.33 -2.28
C LEU A 312 -29.34 -10.06 -1.53
N GLU A 313 -28.58 -9.64 -0.51
CA GLU A 313 -28.83 -8.38 0.21
C GLU A 313 -28.55 -7.15 -0.64
N LYS A 314 -27.45 -7.17 -1.41
CA LYS A 314 -27.03 -6.08 -2.30
C LYS A 314 -26.70 -6.61 -3.69
N PRO A 315 -27.70 -6.80 -4.55
CA PRO A 315 -27.51 -7.38 -5.88
C PRO A 315 -26.53 -6.63 -6.77
N SER A 316 -26.35 -5.33 -6.58
CA SER A 316 -25.38 -4.53 -7.34
C SER A 316 -23.92 -4.88 -7.06
N GLU A 317 -23.61 -5.46 -5.90
CA GLU A 317 -22.24 -5.85 -5.52
C GLU A 317 -21.81 -7.19 -6.14
N GLY A 318 -22.76 -7.98 -6.63
CA GLY A 318 -22.47 -9.31 -7.17
C GLY A 318 -22.11 -9.34 -8.66
N ASP A 319 -21.29 -10.33 -9.01
CA ASP A 319 -20.84 -10.61 -10.37
C ASP A 319 -20.95 -12.10 -10.72
N TRP A 320 -21.07 -12.39 -12.02
CA TRP A 320 -21.28 -13.75 -12.52
C TRP A 320 -20.05 -14.64 -12.46
N GLU A 321 -18.84 -14.06 -12.44
CA GLU A 321 -17.60 -14.82 -12.40
C GLU A 321 -17.38 -15.40 -11.00
N THR A 322 -17.71 -14.64 -9.96
CA THR A 322 -17.74 -15.12 -8.57
C THR A 322 -18.78 -16.23 -8.39
N VAL A 323 -20.00 -16.05 -8.92
CA VAL A 323 -21.06 -17.07 -8.88
C VAL A 323 -20.59 -18.36 -9.56
N ARG A 324 -19.95 -18.25 -10.73
CA ARG A 324 -19.38 -19.40 -11.45
C ARG A 324 -18.30 -20.10 -10.63
N ALA A 325 -17.38 -19.35 -10.02
CA ALA A 325 -16.35 -19.95 -9.16
C ALA A 325 -16.94 -20.72 -7.98
N ILE A 326 -18.01 -20.21 -7.35
CA ILE A 326 -18.73 -20.91 -6.28
C ILE A 326 -19.37 -22.19 -6.81
N TRP A 327 -20.06 -22.11 -7.95
CA TRP A 327 -20.68 -23.26 -8.61
C TRP A 327 -19.68 -24.36 -8.96
N GLU A 328 -18.53 -23.99 -9.53
CA GLU A 328 -17.47 -24.92 -9.93
C GLU A 328 -16.84 -25.66 -8.72
N ARG A 329 -16.82 -25.02 -7.55
CA ARG A 329 -16.14 -25.55 -6.36
C ARG A 329 -17.06 -26.18 -5.33
N SER A 330 -18.37 -25.94 -5.38
CA SER A 330 -19.33 -26.50 -4.42
C SER A 330 -20.37 -27.39 -5.12
N ARG A 331 -20.64 -28.55 -4.53
CA ARG A 331 -21.76 -29.43 -4.95
C ARG A 331 -23.04 -29.17 -4.14
N SER A 332 -23.02 -28.21 -3.22
CA SER A 332 -24.14 -27.93 -2.33
C SER A 332 -25.38 -27.47 -3.11
N GLU A 333 -26.45 -28.26 -3.01
CA GLU A 333 -27.72 -27.88 -3.63
C GLU A 333 -28.35 -26.64 -2.97
N GLU A 334 -28.07 -26.40 -1.68
CA GLU A 334 -28.47 -25.16 -1.01
C GLU A 334 -27.82 -23.92 -1.65
N LEU A 335 -26.56 -24.04 -2.11
CA LEU A 335 -25.93 -22.96 -2.86
C LEU A 335 -26.54 -22.81 -4.24
N LYS A 336 -26.91 -23.91 -4.92
CA LYS A 336 -27.65 -23.83 -6.20
C LYS A 336 -28.95 -23.04 -6.03
N VAL A 337 -29.70 -23.27 -4.94
CA VAL A 337 -30.91 -22.48 -4.60
C VAL A 337 -30.58 -20.99 -4.47
N LYS A 338 -29.52 -20.63 -3.75
CA LYS A 338 -29.09 -19.23 -3.61
C LYS A 338 -28.67 -18.61 -4.94
N ILE A 339 -27.97 -19.37 -5.79
CA ILE A 339 -27.55 -18.92 -7.12
C ILE A 339 -28.79 -18.71 -8.01
N ALA A 340 -29.77 -19.62 -7.99
CA ALA A 340 -31.03 -19.44 -8.72
C ALA A 340 -31.78 -18.19 -8.26
N ARG A 341 -31.89 -17.97 -6.95
CA ARG A 341 -32.48 -16.74 -6.39
C ARG A 341 -31.76 -15.48 -6.84
N TYR A 342 -30.44 -15.46 -6.77
CA TYR A 342 -29.65 -14.33 -7.23
C TYR A 342 -29.85 -14.08 -8.73
N THR A 343 -29.98 -15.16 -9.51
CA THR A 343 -30.25 -15.13 -10.95
C THR A 343 -31.62 -14.52 -11.26
N LEU A 344 -32.65 -14.87 -10.47
CA LEU A 344 -33.97 -14.23 -10.53
C LEU A 344 -33.93 -12.75 -10.19
N VAL A 345 -33.18 -12.37 -9.15
CA VAL A 345 -33.04 -10.97 -8.73
C VAL A 345 -32.37 -10.13 -9.83
N LYS A 346 -31.44 -10.73 -10.59
CA LYS A 346 -30.84 -10.11 -11.79
C LYS A 346 -31.74 -10.12 -13.03
N GLY A 347 -32.91 -10.74 -12.95
CA GLY A 347 -33.91 -10.78 -14.03
C GLY A 347 -33.75 -11.91 -15.04
N ASP A 348 -32.83 -12.86 -14.80
CA ASP A 348 -32.64 -14.01 -15.69
C ASP A 348 -33.53 -15.18 -15.26
N LEU A 349 -34.78 -15.18 -15.74
CA LEU A 349 -35.74 -16.24 -15.44
C LEU A 349 -35.30 -17.61 -15.99
N ASP A 350 -34.80 -17.63 -17.23
CA ASP A 350 -34.44 -18.87 -17.92
C ASP A 350 -33.16 -19.49 -17.33
N GLY A 351 -32.22 -18.67 -16.88
CA GLY A 351 -31.07 -19.11 -16.08
C GLY A 351 -31.49 -19.75 -14.75
N ALA A 352 -32.42 -19.12 -14.03
CA ALA A 352 -32.92 -19.67 -12.77
C ALA A 352 -33.65 -21.01 -12.96
N MET A 353 -34.43 -21.14 -14.04
CA MET A 353 -35.10 -22.40 -14.41
C MET A 353 -34.08 -23.51 -14.69
N ARG A 354 -33.06 -23.22 -15.51
CA ARG A 354 -31.98 -24.18 -15.79
C ARG A 354 -31.27 -24.64 -14.51
N ILE A 355 -31.07 -23.75 -13.54
CA ILE A 355 -30.48 -24.14 -12.25
C ILE A 355 -31.45 -25.04 -11.47
N ALA A 356 -32.75 -24.72 -11.43
CA ALA A 356 -33.76 -25.55 -10.77
C ALA A 356 -33.76 -26.99 -11.28
N ASP A 357 -33.58 -27.19 -12.58
CA ASP A 357 -33.53 -28.51 -13.21
C ASP A 357 -32.30 -29.35 -12.82
N THR A 358 -31.23 -28.71 -12.32
CA THR A 358 -30.04 -29.41 -11.82
C THR A 358 -30.11 -29.77 -10.33
N ILE A 359 -31.18 -29.37 -9.64
CA ILE A 359 -31.40 -29.68 -8.23
C ILE A 359 -32.15 -31.01 -8.13
N THR A 360 -31.54 -31.96 -7.44
CA THR A 360 -32.06 -33.31 -7.27
C THR A 360 -32.96 -33.45 -6.05
N ASP A 361 -32.68 -32.70 -4.98
CA ASP A 361 -33.55 -32.62 -3.82
C ASP A 361 -34.87 -31.93 -4.19
N GLU A 362 -35.96 -32.71 -4.12
CA GLU A 362 -37.29 -32.28 -4.55
C GLU A 362 -37.82 -31.08 -3.76
N LYS A 363 -37.45 -30.97 -2.48
CA LYS A 363 -37.86 -29.86 -1.62
C LYS A 363 -37.11 -28.59 -1.99
N LEU A 364 -35.79 -28.66 -2.18
CA LEU A 364 -34.99 -27.52 -2.63
C LEU A 364 -35.38 -27.06 -4.04
N ARG A 365 -35.68 -27.98 -4.95
CA ARG A 365 -36.18 -27.66 -6.29
C ARG A 365 -37.53 -26.95 -6.20
N SER A 366 -38.44 -27.47 -5.38
CA SER A 366 -39.76 -26.86 -5.13
C SER A 366 -39.66 -25.42 -4.63
N ILE A 367 -38.68 -25.13 -3.76
CA ILE A 367 -38.42 -23.76 -3.26
C ILE A 367 -38.04 -22.82 -4.42
N VAL A 368 -37.15 -23.26 -5.32
CA VAL A 368 -36.72 -22.42 -6.47
C VAL A 368 -37.87 -22.20 -7.44
N LEU A 369 -38.64 -23.24 -7.78
CA LEU A 369 -39.80 -23.13 -8.67
C LEU A 369 -40.87 -22.18 -8.10
N ALA A 370 -41.10 -22.21 -6.79
CA ALA A 370 -41.98 -21.25 -6.12
C ALA A 370 -41.48 -19.81 -6.27
N ASP A 371 -40.18 -19.57 -6.06
CA ASP A 371 -39.57 -18.24 -6.23
C ASP A 371 -39.68 -17.74 -7.69
N ILE A 372 -39.49 -18.64 -8.67
CA ILE A 372 -39.65 -18.33 -10.12
C ILE A 372 -41.09 -17.96 -10.42
N SER A 373 -42.05 -18.78 -9.97
CA SER A 373 -43.48 -18.57 -10.23
C SER A 373 -43.98 -17.24 -9.65
N HIS A 374 -43.60 -16.92 -8.40
CA HIS A 374 -43.90 -15.62 -7.81
C HIS A 374 -43.31 -14.45 -8.60
N ARG A 375 -42.11 -14.61 -9.18
CA ARG A 375 -41.49 -13.58 -10.00
C ARG A 375 -42.23 -13.38 -11.33
N LEU A 376 -42.61 -14.45 -12.00
CA LEU A 376 -43.42 -14.43 -13.23
C LEU A 376 -44.76 -13.73 -12.99
N LEU A 377 -45.44 -14.09 -11.89
CA LEU A 377 -46.67 -13.43 -11.49
C LEU A 377 -46.44 -11.93 -11.27
N LYS A 378 -45.38 -11.54 -10.56
CA LYS A 378 -45.02 -10.12 -10.37
C LYS A 378 -44.78 -9.38 -11.69
N MET A 379 -44.21 -10.05 -12.69
CA MET A 379 -43.98 -9.50 -14.04
C MET A 379 -45.24 -9.48 -14.93
N GLY A 380 -46.33 -10.13 -14.52
CA GLY A 380 -47.59 -10.20 -15.29
C GLY A 380 -47.72 -11.41 -16.20
N ASP A 381 -46.75 -12.31 -16.16
CA ASP A 381 -46.79 -13.57 -16.92
C ASP A 381 -47.54 -14.65 -16.12
N VAL A 382 -48.84 -14.46 -15.99
CA VAL A 382 -49.73 -15.30 -15.17
C VAL A 382 -49.73 -16.75 -15.65
N SER A 383 -49.80 -16.97 -16.96
CA SER A 383 -49.85 -18.31 -17.54
C SER A 383 -48.60 -19.12 -17.19
N ARG A 384 -47.39 -18.57 -17.43
CA ARG A 384 -46.16 -19.25 -17.05
C ARG A 384 -46.01 -19.40 -15.54
N ALA A 385 -46.51 -18.45 -14.74
CA ALA A 385 -46.49 -18.57 -13.29
C ALA A 385 -47.29 -19.81 -12.82
N ILE A 386 -48.48 -20.04 -13.38
CA ILE A 386 -49.31 -21.21 -13.08
C ILE A 386 -48.60 -22.49 -13.54
N ASP A 387 -48.07 -22.52 -14.76
CA ASP A 387 -47.36 -23.69 -15.29
C ASP A 387 -46.20 -24.11 -14.38
N VAL A 388 -45.35 -23.16 -13.98
CA VAL A 388 -44.22 -23.42 -13.08
C VAL A 388 -44.67 -23.86 -11.69
N ALA A 389 -45.79 -23.33 -11.18
CA ALA A 389 -46.32 -23.74 -9.88
C ALA A 389 -46.88 -25.17 -9.89
N MET A 390 -47.42 -25.63 -11.02
CA MET A 390 -47.86 -27.02 -11.18
C MET A 390 -46.69 -28.01 -11.15
N GLU A 391 -45.47 -27.57 -11.46
CA GLU A 391 -44.27 -28.42 -11.38
C GLU A 391 -43.72 -28.57 -9.95
N VAL A 392 -44.25 -27.81 -8.97
CA VAL A 392 -43.89 -27.93 -7.56
C VAL A 392 -44.47 -29.21 -6.97
N ARG A 393 -43.59 -30.14 -6.57
CA ARG A 393 -43.99 -31.48 -6.12
C ARG A 393 -44.12 -31.63 -4.61
N ASP A 394 -43.54 -30.74 -3.81
CA ASP A 394 -43.80 -30.75 -2.37
C ASP A 394 -45.30 -30.40 -2.12
N PRO A 395 -46.12 -31.33 -1.60
CA PRO A 395 -47.57 -31.15 -1.54
C PRO A 395 -48.01 -29.98 -0.65
N LYS A 396 -47.21 -29.64 0.38
CA LYS A 396 -47.51 -28.50 1.26
C LYS A 396 -47.25 -27.18 0.56
N PHE A 397 -46.18 -27.09 -0.23
CA PHE A 397 -45.87 -25.88 -0.99
C PHE A 397 -46.80 -25.71 -2.20
N SER A 398 -47.09 -26.79 -2.94
CA SER A 398 -47.87 -26.75 -4.19
C SER A 398 -49.27 -26.17 -4.00
N SER A 399 -50.04 -26.66 -3.02
CA SER A 399 -51.44 -26.24 -2.83
C SER A 399 -51.57 -24.76 -2.40
N ILE A 400 -50.66 -24.30 -1.53
CA ILE A 400 -50.63 -22.91 -1.05
C ILE A 400 -50.19 -21.98 -2.18
N LEU A 401 -49.11 -22.33 -2.87
CA LEU A 401 -48.55 -21.54 -3.96
C LEU A 401 -49.56 -21.34 -5.09
N ILE A 402 -50.25 -22.42 -5.52
CA ILE A 402 -51.27 -22.33 -6.58
C ILE A 402 -52.42 -21.41 -6.15
N ALA A 403 -52.90 -21.53 -4.91
CA ALA A 403 -53.96 -20.65 -4.39
C ALA A 403 -53.51 -19.18 -4.39
N GLU A 404 -52.30 -18.89 -3.93
CA GLU A 404 -51.74 -17.53 -3.93
C GLU A 404 -51.60 -16.95 -5.35
N ILE A 405 -51.15 -17.77 -6.32
CA ILE A 405 -51.00 -17.32 -7.71
C ILE A 405 -52.35 -17.04 -8.35
N LEU A 406 -53.34 -17.91 -8.14
CA LEU A 406 -54.68 -17.72 -8.70
C LEU A 406 -55.37 -16.48 -8.12
N ILE A 407 -55.22 -16.23 -6.81
CA ILE A 407 -55.72 -15.00 -6.18
C ILE A 407 -55.00 -13.77 -6.76
N GLY A 408 -53.67 -13.78 -6.82
CA GLY A 408 -52.91 -12.65 -7.36
C GLY A 408 -53.17 -12.40 -8.86
N ALA A 409 -53.48 -13.45 -9.63
CA ALA A 409 -53.91 -13.34 -11.02
C ALA A 409 -55.28 -12.68 -11.14
N LEU A 410 -56.24 -13.11 -10.31
CA LEU A 410 -57.58 -12.54 -10.25
C LEU A 410 -57.54 -11.06 -9.85
N ASP A 411 -56.77 -10.71 -8.81
CA ASP A 411 -56.63 -9.32 -8.34
C ASP A 411 -56.12 -8.41 -9.47
N ARG A 412 -55.15 -8.87 -10.26
CA ARG A 412 -54.66 -8.14 -11.44
C ARG A 412 -55.70 -8.00 -12.55
N GLU A 413 -56.48 -9.05 -12.81
CA GLU A 413 -57.55 -8.99 -13.80
C GLU A 413 -58.64 -7.99 -13.37
N ILE A 414 -58.95 -7.95 -12.07
CA ILE A 414 -59.85 -6.96 -11.48
C ILE A 414 -59.27 -5.56 -11.61
N GLU A 415 -58.01 -5.32 -11.22
CA GLU A 415 -57.33 -4.03 -11.37
C GLU A 415 -57.33 -3.55 -12.83
N ALA A 416 -57.00 -4.41 -13.78
CA ALA A 416 -57.02 -4.09 -15.21
C ALA A 416 -58.44 -3.71 -15.69
N LYS A 417 -59.48 -4.44 -15.28
CA LYS A 417 -60.88 -4.12 -15.63
C LYS A 417 -61.39 -2.85 -14.95
N VAL A 418 -60.95 -2.56 -13.72
CA VAL A 418 -61.28 -1.32 -12.98
C VAL A 418 -60.63 -0.10 -13.65
N VAL A 419 -59.37 -0.21 -14.11
CA VAL A 419 -58.67 0.84 -14.87
C VAL A 419 -59.35 1.11 -16.22
N VAL A 420 -59.89 0.08 -16.88
CA VAL A 420 -60.60 0.22 -18.17
C VAL A 420 -61.99 0.86 -18.02
N ASN A 421 -62.69 0.66 -16.89
CA ASN A 421 -64.05 1.16 -16.66
C ASN A 421 -64.16 2.49 -15.88
N GLY A 422 -63.03 3.08 -15.47
CA GLY A 422 -62.98 4.36 -14.77
C GLY A 422 -61.98 5.32 -15.41
N LYS A 423 -62.47 6.24 -16.27
CA LYS A 423 -61.80 7.41 -16.87
C LYS A 423 -60.29 7.58 -16.63
N ALA A 424 -59.55 7.66 -17.75
CA ALA A 424 -58.14 8.03 -17.87
C ALA A 424 -57.67 9.11 -16.88
N LYS A 425 -56.54 8.87 -16.21
CA LYS A 425 -55.65 9.96 -15.79
C LYS A 425 -54.62 10.21 -16.87
N ASN A 426 -54.81 11.29 -17.61
CA ASN A 426 -53.72 12.09 -18.16
C ASN A 426 -52.79 12.48 -17.00
N HIS A 427 -51.48 12.28 -17.15
CA HIS A 427 -50.50 13.36 -17.31
C HIS A 427 -49.07 12.80 -17.48
N ALA A 428 -48.41 13.35 -18.51
CA ALA A 428 -46.98 13.63 -18.68
C ALA A 428 -45.95 12.49 -18.54
#